data_AF-A0A2S5J0K3-F1
#
_entry.id   AF-A0A2S5J0K3-F1
#
_cell.length_a   1.000
_cell.length_b   1.000
_cell.length_c   1.000
_cell.angle_alpha   90.00
_cell.angle_beta   90.00
_cell.angle_gamma   90.00
#
_symmetry.space_group_name_H-M   'P 1'
#
loop_
_entity.id
_entity.type
_entity.pdbx_description
1 polymer ?
#
loop_
_entity_poly.entity_id
_entity_poly.type
_entity_poly.pdbx_seq_one_letter_code
_entity_poly.pdbx_strand_id
1 'polypeptide(L)'
;MTHRPNKLDRVAERIMDLDSPAYGDERERAVFMEASTFGLTTALYAGLVSAFLASVFGFLLLPVVLLVVTLLPSGAAVWYARRRNVNVQMLAETAGARSTMVSTVVFGAMMTLTFAAMAYTIFAGQPLLTISRIEVTPGEGFFGGMAQGAVVGGMIGGLAAIIGSLLSFRRANRLREARDR
;
A
#
# COMPACT_ATOMS: atom_id res chain seq x y z
N MET A 1 4.78 -20.82 27.58
CA MET A 1 5.94 -21.09 26.71
C MET A 1 6.54 -19.75 26.32
N THR A 2 7.79 -19.50 26.70
CA THR A 2 8.49 -18.21 26.62
C THR A 2 8.95 -17.94 25.19
N HIS A 3 8.37 -16.92 24.56
CA HIS A 3 8.76 -16.46 23.23
C HIS A 3 10.17 -15.85 23.33
N ARG A 4 11.18 -16.43 22.66
CA ARG A 4 12.52 -15.84 22.60
C ARG A 4 12.52 -14.73 21.56
N PRO A 5 12.71 -13.45 21.93
CA PRO A 5 12.68 -12.34 20.98
C PRO A 5 13.84 -12.48 19.98
N ASN A 6 13.52 -12.51 18.69
CA ASN A 6 14.51 -12.56 17.62
C ASN A 6 14.91 -11.13 17.20
N LYS A 7 16.05 -10.97 16.51
CA LYS A 7 16.57 -9.65 16.08
C LYS A 7 15.57 -8.86 15.23
N LEU A 8 14.75 -9.54 14.42
CA LEU A 8 13.72 -8.91 13.59
C LEU A 8 12.57 -8.34 14.43
N ASP A 9 12.20 -8.98 15.54
CA ASP A 9 11.16 -8.48 16.44
C ASP A 9 11.60 -7.18 17.11
N ARG A 10 12.86 -7.16 17.58
CA ARG A 10 13.45 -5.97 18.19
C ARG A 10 13.56 -4.79 17.22
N VAL A 11 13.81 -5.05 15.93
CA VAL A 11 13.82 -4.00 14.91
C VAL A 11 12.39 -3.51 14.62
N ALA A 12 11.43 -4.42 14.47
CA ALA A 12 10.03 -4.07 14.25
C ALA A 12 9.48 -3.25 15.42
N GLU A 13 9.72 -3.67 16.67
CA GLU A 13 9.33 -2.93 17.88
C GLU A 13 9.97 -1.55 17.93
N ARG A 14 11.25 -1.43 17.56
CA ARG A 14 11.95 -0.15 17.55
C ARG A 14 11.45 0.81 16.46
N ILE A 15 11.03 0.28 15.31
CA ILE A 15 10.45 1.09 14.23
C ILE A 15 9.01 1.49 14.56
N MET A 16 8.24 0.61 15.21
CA MET A 16 6.82 0.84 15.48
C MET A 16 6.54 1.63 16.76
N ASP A 17 7.51 1.73 17.68
CA ASP A 17 7.42 2.47 18.95
C ASP A 17 6.09 2.25 19.70
N LEU A 18 5.75 0.97 19.87
CA LEU A 18 4.43 0.56 20.38
C LEU A 18 4.20 0.90 21.87
N ASP A 19 5.26 1.23 22.60
CA ASP A 19 5.20 1.68 24.00
C ASP A 19 4.97 3.20 24.11
N SER A 20 4.77 3.89 22.99
CA SER A 20 4.47 5.32 22.96
C SER A 20 3.14 5.64 23.64
N PRO A 21 3.05 6.73 24.42
CA PRO A 21 1.80 7.22 25.02
C PRO A 21 0.67 7.45 24.01
N ALA A 22 1.00 7.59 22.72
CA ALA A 22 0.05 7.70 21.62
C ALA A 22 -0.88 6.48 21.47
N TYR A 23 -0.51 5.31 22.00
CA TYR A 23 -1.35 4.11 22.00
C TYR A 23 -2.13 3.90 23.30
N GLY A 24 -2.00 4.82 24.27
CA GLY A 24 -2.61 4.69 25.60
C GLY A 24 -4.10 5.04 25.66
N ASP A 25 -4.60 5.89 24.76
CA ASP A 25 -6.03 6.19 24.65
C ASP A 25 -6.72 5.18 23.71
N GLU A 26 -7.64 4.40 24.27
CA GLU A 26 -8.43 3.40 23.53
C GLU A 26 -9.23 4.01 22.38
N ARG A 27 -9.73 5.25 22.56
CA ARG A 27 -10.51 5.95 21.53
C ARG A 27 -9.64 6.38 20.37
N GLU A 28 -8.48 6.98 20.64
CA GLU A 28 -7.54 7.39 19.58
C GLU A 28 -7.01 6.18 18.83
N ARG A 29 -6.73 5.08 19.54
CA ARG A 29 -6.32 3.81 18.94
C ARG A 29 -7.39 3.23 18.01
N ALA A 30 -8.67 3.27 18.39
CA ALA A 30 -9.77 2.79 17.55
C ALA A 30 -9.86 3.58 16.24
N VAL A 31 -9.82 4.91 16.31
CA VAL A 31 -9.87 5.79 15.13
C VAL A 31 -8.64 5.58 14.24
N PHE A 32 -7.45 5.43 14.83
CA PHE A 32 -6.22 5.15 14.08
C PHE A 32 -6.28 3.81 13.34
N MET A 33 -6.81 2.77 13.98
CA MET A 33 -6.99 1.45 13.37
C MET A 33 -8.01 1.50 12.22
N GLU A 34 -9.11 2.23 12.37
CA GLU A 34 -10.10 2.43 11.31
C GLU A 34 -9.50 3.16 10.10
N ALA A 35 -8.81 4.28 10.34
CA ALA A 35 -8.14 5.04 9.28
C ALA A 35 -7.05 4.23 8.58
N SER A 36 -6.25 3.47 9.34
CA SER A 36 -5.22 2.58 8.79
C SER A 36 -5.83 1.46 7.94
N THR A 37 -6.94 0.88 8.39
CA THR A 37 -7.67 -0.16 7.65
C THR A 37 -8.24 0.40 6.35
N PHE A 38 -8.84 1.59 6.39
CA PHE A 38 -9.31 2.29 5.18
C PHE A 38 -8.17 2.56 4.20
N GLY A 39 -7.04 3.08 4.68
CA GLY A 39 -5.86 3.36 3.87
C GLY A 39 -5.29 2.10 3.21
N LEU A 40 -5.11 1.02 3.97
CA LEU A 40 -4.61 -0.26 3.45
C LEU A 40 -5.58 -0.87 2.43
N THR A 41 -6.88 -0.79 2.67
CA THR A 41 -7.90 -1.30 1.74
C THR A 41 -7.91 -0.51 0.43
N THR A 42 -7.79 0.82 0.53
CA THR A 42 -7.70 1.71 -0.64
C THR A 42 -6.44 1.43 -1.45
N ALA A 43 -5.29 1.27 -0.78
CA ALA A 43 -4.03 0.92 -1.41
C ALA A 43 -4.08 -0.46 -2.09
N LEU A 44 -4.74 -1.44 -1.46
CA LEU A 44 -4.97 -2.77 -2.04
C LEU A 44 -5.72 -2.66 -3.38
N TYR A 45 -6.86 -1.98 -3.40
CA TYR A 45 -7.66 -1.83 -4.62
C TYR A 45 -6.95 -1.02 -5.69
N ALA A 46 -6.27 0.07 -5.31
CA ALA A 46 -5.46 0.84 -6.24
C ALA A 46 -4.37 -0.02 -6.90
N GLY A 47 -3.66 -0.82 -6.10
CA GLY A 47 -2.63 -1.75 -6.59
C GLY A 47 -3.17 -2.82 -7.54
N LEU A 48 -4.33 -3.41 -7.24
CA LEU A 48 -5.01 -4.36 -8.13
C LEU A 48 -5.42 -3.72 -9.47
N VAL A 49 -6.00 -2.53 -9.43
CA VAL A 49 -6.39 -1.79 -10.64
C VAL A 49 -5.17 -1.43 -11.47
N SER A 50 -4.09 -0.95 -10.85
CA SER A 50 -2.83 -0.65 -11.54
C SER A 50 -2.22 -1.89 -12.19
N ALA A 51 -2.19 -3.03 -11.50
CA ALA A 51 -1.70 -4.29 -12.06
C ALA A 51 -2.54 -4.75 -13.26
N PHE A 52 -3.86 -4.70 -13.13
CA PHE A 52 -4.77 -5.01 -14.23
C PHE A 52 -4.55 -4.09 -15.44
N LEU A 53 -4.50 -2.77 -15.25
CA LEU A 53 -4.25 -1.83 -16.34
C LEU A 53 -2.90 -2.09 -17.02
N ALA A 54 -1.84 -2.30 -16.24
CA ALA A 54 -0.52 -2.65 -16.79
C ALA A 54 -0.58 -3.93 -17.64
N SER A 55 -1.34 -4.95 -17.23
CA SER A 55 -1.50 -6.18 -17.99
C SER A 55 -2.26 -6.00 -19.29
N VAL A 56 -3.30 -5.15 -19.30
CA VAL A 56 -4.10 -4.84 -20.49
C VAL A 56 -3.26 -4.16 -21.56
N PHE A 57 -2.30 -3.33 -21.16
CA PHE A 57 -1.34 -2.68 -22.06
C PHE A 57 -0.15 -3.57 -22.46
N GLY A 58 -0.15 -4.84 -22.05
CA GLY A 58 0.85 -5.82 -22.46
C GLY A 58 2.15 -5.80 -21.67
N PHE A 59 2.23 -5.08 -20.55
CA PHE A 59 3.38 -5.22 -19.66
C PHE A 59 3.30 -6.58 -18.95
N LEU A 60 4.31 -7.43 -19.12
CA LEU A 60 4.29 -8.78 -18.53
C LEU A 60 4.86 -8.79 -17.11
N LEU A 61 5.94 -8.06 -16.85
CA LEU A 61 6.62 -8.08 -15.54
C LEU A 61 6.03 -7.06 -14.55
N LEU A 62 5.59 -5.91 -15.05
CA LEU A 62 5.07 -4.81 -14.21
C LEU A 62 3.83 -5.22 -13.38
N PRO A 63 2.80 -5.90 -13.93
CA PRO A 63 1.67 -6.37 -13.14
C PRO A 63 2.09 -7.28 -11.99
N VAL A 64 3.06 -8.18 -12.22
CA VAL A 64 3.57 -9.09 -11.19
C VAL A 64 4.22 -8.32 -10.05
N VAL A 65 5.09 -7.35 -10.37
CA VAL A 65 5.73 -6.49 -9.37
C VAL A 65 4.68 -5.70 -8.58
N LEU A 66 3.70 -5.11 -9.27
CA LEU A 66 2.62 -4.36 -8.63
C LEU A 66 1.81 -5.24 -7.68
N LEU A 67 1.43 -6.46 -8.09
CA LEU A 67 0.70 -7.40 -7.24
C LEU A 67 1.53 -7.80 -6.00
N VAL A 68 2.83 -8.08 -6.16
CA VAL A 68 3.71 -8.41 -5.04
C VAL A 68 3.77 -7.24 -4.05
N VAL A 69 4.04 -6.02 -4.53
CA VAL A 69 4.11 -4.82 -3.68
C VAL A 69 2.77 -4.55 -2.98
N THR A 70 1.66 -4.74 -3.69
CA THR A 70 0.31 -4.58 -3.15
C THR A 70 0.01 -5.54 -2.00
N LEU A 71 0.55 -6.76 -2.05
CA LEU A 71 0.35 -7.79 -1.04
C LEU A 71 1.34 -7.71 0.14
N LEU A 72 2.44 -6.95 0.02
CA LEU A 72 3.46 -6.83 1.07
C LEU A 72 2.90 -6.37 2.41
N PRO A 73 2.06 -5.31 2.52
CA PRO A 73 1.54 -4.85 3.80
C PRO A 73 0.68 -5.91 4.50
N SER A 74 -0.18 -6.61 3.75
CA SER A 74 -1.02 -7.69 4.29
C SER A 74 -0.16 -8.87 4.76
N GLY A 75 0.85 -9.25 3.98
CA GLY A 75 1.81 -10.29 4.37
C GLY A 75 2.59 -9.93 5.64
N ALA A 76 3.05 -8.69 5.75
CA ALA A 76 3.73 -8.17 6.93
C ALA A 76 2.82 -8.16 8.16
N ALA A 77 1.56 -7.73 8.01
CA ALA A 77 0.58 -7.73 9.09
C ALA A 77 0.29 -9.16 9.61
N VAL A 78 0.07 -10.13 8.71
CA VAL A 78 -0.16 -11.53 9.08
C VAL A 78 1.08 -12.13 9.75
N TRP A 79 2.28 -11.88 9.20
CA TRP A 79 3.54 -12.33 9.78
C TRP A 79 3.70 -11.82 11.22
N TYR A 80 3.43 -10.53 11.43
CA TYR A 80 3.55 -9.89 12.73
C TYR A 80 2.53 -10.38 13.75
N ALA A 81 1.26 -10.50 13.33
CA ALA A 81 0.18 -11.03 14.17
C ALA A 81 0.46 -12.49 14.60
N ARG A 82 0.94 -13.32 13.67
CA ARG A 82 1.31 -14.72 13.96
C ARG A 82 2.44 -14.81 14.98
N ARG A 83 3.44 -13.93 14.94
CA ARG A 83 4.50 -13.89 15.97
C ARG A 83 3.96 -13.58 17.37
N ARG A 84 2.85 -12.86 17.46
CA ARG A 84 2.15 -12.57 18.72
C ARG A 84 1.07 -13.58 19.09
N ASN A 85 1.05 -14.74 18.43
CA ASN A 85 0.05 -15.79 18.62
C ASN A 85 -1.39 -15.34 18.34
N VAL A 86 -1.56 -14.28 17.53
CA VAL A 86 -2.88 -13.84 17.07
C VAL A 86 -3.22 -14.60 15.79
N ASN A 87 -4.29 -15.41 15.85
CA ASN A 87 -4.77 -16.15 14.71
C ASN A 87 -5.70 -15.26 13.85
N VAL A 88 -5.11 -14.60 12.85
CA VAL A 88 -5.82 -13.72 11.92
C VAL A 88 -6.92 -14.45 11.14
N GLN A 89 -6.73 -15.74 10.84
CA GLN A 89 -7.74 -16.54 10.14
C GLN A 89 -9.00 -16.71 10.99
N MET A 90 -8.82 -17.04 12.27
CA MET A 90 -9.94 -17.19 13.21
C MET A 90 -10.69 -15.88 13.44
N LEU A 91 -9.98 -14.74 13.47
CA LEU A 91 -10.61 -13.42 13.53
C LEU A 91 -11.45 -13.12 12.28
N ALA A 92 -10.97 -13.52 11.10
CA ALA A 92 -11.68 -13.35 9.84
C ALA A 92 -12.94 -14.23 9.75
N GLU A 93 -12.95 -15.40 10.39
CA GLU A 93 -14.13 -16.28 10.48
C GLU A 93 -15.23 -15.68 11.36
N THR A 94 -14.84 -14.97 12.43
CA THR A 94 -15.78 -14.23 13.29
C THR A 94 -16.25 -12.90 12.68
N ALA A 95 -15.48 -12.31 11.76
CA ALA A 95 -15.89 -11.13 11.02
C ALA A 95 -16.92 -11.52 9.96
N GLY A 96 -18.13 -10.97 10.04
CA GLY A 96 -19.31 -11.40 9.27
C GLY A 96 -19.01 -11.83 7.82
N ALA A 97 -19.38 -13.08 7.51
CA ALA A 97 -19.00 -13.79 6.28
C ALA A 97 -19.27 -12.99 4.99
N ARG A 98 -20.30 -12.14 4.96
CA ARG A 98 -20.67 -11.37 3.77
C ARG A 98 -19.62 -10.33 3.38
N SER A 99 -18.98 -9.65 4.33
CA SER A 99 -17.98 -8.61 4.05
C SER A 99 -16.68 -9.23 3.52
N THR A 100 -16.20 -10.27 4.22
CA THR A 100 -15.00 -11.04 3.83
C THR A 100 -15.19 -11.74 2.48
N MET A 101 -16.40 -12.23 2.19
CA MET A 101 -16.70 -12.85 0.91
C MET A 101 -16.64 -11.84 -0.24
N VAL A 102 -17.22 -10.65 -0.09
CA VAL A 102 -17.19 -9.62 -1.14
C VAL A 102 -15.75 -9.20 -1.46
N SER A 103 -14.92 -8.92 -0.45
CA SER A 103 -13.52 -8.53 -0.68
C SER A 103 -12.72 -9.66 -1.33
N THR A 104 -12.94 -10.91 -0.92
CA THR A 104 -12.28 -12.09 -1.51
C THR A 104 -12.69 -12.27 -2.97
N VAL A 105 -13.98 -12.11 -3.29
CA VAL A 105 -14.49 -12.23 -4.66
C VAL A 105 -13.92 -11.12 -5.55
N VAL A 106 -13.93 -9.86 -5.09
CA VAL A 106 -13.37 -8.74 -5.86
C VAL A 106 -11.88 -8.95 -6.10
N PHE A 107 -11.13 -9.34 -5.07
CA PHE A 107 -9.70 -9.64 -5.19
C PHE A 107 -9.44 -10.78 -6.20
N GLY A 108 -10.15 -11.90 -6.03
CA GLY A 108 -10.01 -13.08 -6.90
C GLY A 108 -10.38 -12.78 -8.35
N ALA A 109 -11.46 -12.04 -8.58
CA ALA A 109 -11.89 -11.62 -9.90
C ALA A 109 -10.84 -10.71 -10.57
N MET A 110 -10.38 -9.67 -9.87
CA MET A 110 -9.36 -8.76 -10.40
C MET A 110 -8.06 -9.49 -10.72
N MET A 111 -7.59 -10.36 -9.83
CA MET A 111 -6.36 -11.13 -10.04
C MET A 111 -6.50 -12.09 -11.22
N THR A 112 -7.65 -12.75 -11.36
CA THR A 112 -7.95 -13.61 -12.51
C THR A 112 -7.96 -12.82 -13.82
N LEU A 113 -8.58 -11.64 -13.83
CA LEU A 113 -8.61 -10.75 -15.00
C LEU A 113 -7.20 -10.27 -15.39
N THR A 114 -6.35 -9.92 -14.41
CA THR A 114 -4.95 -9.55 -14.67
C THR A 114 -4.20 -10.70 -15.33
N PHE A 115 -4.27 -11.91 -14.78
CA PHE A 115 -3.57 -13.06 -15.36
C PHE A 115 -4.16 -13.47 -16.71
N ALA A 116 -5.47 -13.34 -16.91
CA ALA A 116 -6.10 -13.58 -18.21
C ALA A 116 -5.61 -12.59 -19.28
N ALA A 117 -5.48 -11.31 -18.95
CA ALA A 117 -4.93 -10.29 -19.85
C ALA A 117 -3.46 -10.55 -20.19
N MET A 118 -2.65 -10.97 -19.21
CA MET A 118 -1.27 -11.38 -19.44
C MET A 118 -1.20 -12.62 -20.35
N ALA A 119 -2.00 -13.65 -20.07
CA ALA A 119 -2.05 -14.87 -20.86
C ALA A 119 -2.45 -14.58 -22.30
N TYR A 120 -3.47 -13.74 -22.51
CA TYR A 120 -3.84 -13.28 -23.85
C TYR A 120 -2.66 -12.65 -24.58
N THR A 121 -1.93 -11.75 -23.93
CA THR A 121 -0.76 -11.09 -24.55
C THR A 121 0.32 -12.09 -24.95
N ILE A 122 0.56 -13.11 -24.10
CA ILE A 122 1.54 -14.17 -24.37
C ILE A 122 1.11 -15.05 -25.55
N PHE A 123 -0.15 -15.46 -25.61
CA PHE A 123 -0.65 -16.39 -26.63
C PHE A 123 -0.99 -15.70 -27.96
N ALA A 124 -1.54 -14.49 -27.93
CA ALA A 124 -1.92 -13.74 -29.13
C ALA A 124 -0.73 -12.96 -29.73
N GLY A 125 0.37 -12.79 -28.97
CA GLY A 125 1.55 -12.04 -29.39
C GLY A 125 1.35 -10.52 -29.47
N GLN A 126 0.20 -10.01 -29.01
CA GLN A 126 -0.16 -8.59 -29.00
C GLN A 126 -0.96 -8.23 -27.74
N PRO A 127 -0.84 -6.99 -27.22
CA PRO A 127 -1.61 -6.55 -26.06
C PRO A 127 -3.12 -6.43 -26.37
N LEU A 128 -3.95 -6.45 -25.33
CA LEU A 128 -5.40 -6.20 -25.45
C LEU A 128 -5.67 -4.77 -25.93
N LEU A 129 -4.96 -3.80 -25.36
CA LEU A 129 -4.97 -2.42 -25.81
C LEU A 129 -3.58 -2.03 -26.28
N THR A 130 -3.48 -1.65 -27.54
CA THR A 130 -2.25 -1.08 -28.09
C THR A 130 -2.20 0.38 -27.71
N ILE A 131 -1.23 0.76 -26.88
CA ILE A 131 -0.86 2.17 -26.74
C ILE A 131 -0.03 2.51 -27.97
N SER A 132 -0.52 3.41 -28.84
CA SER A 132 0.35 4.09 -29.79
C SER A 132 1.50 4.67 -28.97
N ARG A 133 2.74 4.24 -29.20
CA ARG A 133 3.89 4.74 -28.44
C ARG A 133 3.87 6.26 -28.50
N ILE A 134 3.45 6.89 -27.41
CA ILE A 134 3.59 8.33 -27.26
C ILE A 134 5.08 8.50 -27.04
N GLU A 135 5.79 8.82 -28.12
CA GLU A 135 7.18 9.24 -28.02
C GLU A 135 7.15 10.57 -27.28
N VAL A 136 7.39 10.50 -25.97
CA VAL A 136 7.47 11.67 -25.11
C VAL A 136 8.83 12.30 -25.35
N THR A 137 8.92 13.12 -26.40
CA THR A 137 10.06 14.01 -26.60
C THR A 137 9.97 15.11 -25.54
N PRO A 138 10.99 15.29 -24.68
CA PRO A 138 10.99 16.34 -23.68
C PRO A 138 10.77 17.71 -24.32
N GLY A 139 9.74 18.44 -23.89
CA GLY A 139 9.43 19.78 -24.41
C GLY A 139 8.55 19.85 -25.66
N GLU A 140 8.15 18.73 -26.26
CA GLU A 140 7.25 18.73 -27.42
C GLU A 140 5.88 18.10 -27.13
N GLY A 141 4.83 18.79 -27.56
CA GLY A 141 3.45 18.33 -27.47
C GLY A 141 2.83 18.37 -26.07
N PHE A 142 1.49 18.34 -26.03
CA PHE A 142 0.70 18.37 -24.80
C PHE A 142 1.03 17.20 -23.86
N PHE A 143 1.18 15.99 -24.40
CA PHE A 143 1.48 14.79 -23.62
C PHE A 143 2.92 14.77 -23.10
N GLY A 144 3.89 15.32 -23.84
CA GLY A 144 5.27 15.46 -23.40
C GLY A 144 5.39 16.42 -22.20
N GLY A 145 4.76 17.58 -22.31
CA GLY A 145 4.65 18.54 -21.21
C GLY A 145 3.91 17.98 -19.98
N MET A 146 2.83 17.22 -20.19
CA MET A 146 2.08 16.59 -19.10
C MET A 146 2.90 15.53 -18.36
N ALA A 147 3.59 14.65 -19.08
CA ALA A 147 4.44 13.62 -18.48
C ALA A 147 5.60 14.23 -17.69
N GLN A 148 6.29 15.23 -18.26
CA GLN A 148 7.36 15.97 -17.58
C GLN A 148 6.83 16.68 -16.33
N GLY A 149 5.67 17.33 -16.45
CA GLY A 149 4.99 18.00 -15.33
C GLY A 149 4.60 17.02 -14.21
N ALA A 150 4.10 15.83 -14.56
CA ALA A 150 3.76 14.80 -13.58
C ALA A 150 4.99 14.28 -12.82
N VAL A 151 6.11 14.04 -13.52
CA VAL A 151 7.36 13.60 -12.90
C VAL A 151 7.93 14.68 -11.97
N VAL A 152 8.05 15.92 -12.46
CA VAL A 152 8.60 17.03 -11.68
C VAL A 152 7.68 17.38 -10.51
N GLY A 153 6.37 17.48 -10.75
CA GLY A 153 5.37 17.73 -9.73
C GLY A 153 5.34 16.63 -8.67
N GLY A 154 5.45 15.37 -9.08
CA GLY A 154 5.55 14.22 -8.16
C GLY A 154 6.79 14.29 -7.27
N MET A 155 7.96 14.62 -7.83
CA MET A 155 9.19 14.80 -7.03
C MET A 155 9.08 15.94 -6.02
N ILE A 156 8.60 17.11 -6.46
CA ILE A 156 8.45 18.29 -5.61
C ILE A 156 7.41 18.03 -4.51
N GLY A 157 6.24 17.49 -4.87
CA GLY A 157 5.18 17.16 -3.93
C GLY A 157 5.63 16.12 -2.90
N GLY A 158 6.35 15.09 -3.33
CA GLY A 158 6.93 14.08 -2.44
C GLY A 158 7.92 14.68 -1.43
N LEU A 159 8.84 15.53 -1.89
CA LEU A 159 9.78 16.24 -1.00
C LEU A 159 9.05 17.16 -0.03
N ALA A 160 8.06 17.91 -0.50
CA ALA A 160 7.26 18.80 0.35
C ALA A 160 6.49 18.03 1.42
N ALA A 161 5.93 16.85 1.09
CA ALA A 161 5.25 15.99 2.06
C ALA A 161 6.21 15.46 3.14
N ILE A 162 7.42 15.05 2.76
CA ILE A 162 8.45 14.60 3.71
C ILE A 162 8.85 15.74 4.64
N ILE A 163 9.17 16.91 4.08
CA ILE A 163 9.58 18.09 4.85
C ILE A 163 8.44 18.53 5.78
N GLY A 164 7.21 18.61 5.27
CA GLY A 164 6.02 18.98 6.04
C GLY A 164 5.79 18.05 7.22
N SER A 165 5.98 16.74 7.01
CA SER A 165 5.88 15.73 8.07
C SER A 165 6.97 15.94 9.14
N LEU A 166 8.23 16.14 8.73
CA LEU A 166 9.33 16.39 9.67
C LEU A 166 9.12 17.69 10.48
N LEU A 167 8.61 18.74 9.84
CA LEU A 167 8.33 20.02 10.49
C LEU A 167 7.14 19.92 11.45
N SER A 168 6.09 19.16 11.10
CA SER A 168 4.94 18.96 11.98
C SER A 168 5.34 18.20 13.25
N PHE A 169 6.18 17.16 13.14
CA PHE A 169 6.75 16.47 14.30
C PHE A 169 7.57 17.40 15.19
N ARG A 170 8.45 18.22 14.60
CA ARG A 170 9.24 19.20 15.37
C ARG A 170 8.37 20.23 16.07
N ARG A 171 7.31 20.72 15.41
CA ARG A 171 6.39 21.70 15.99
C ARG A 171 5.57 21.10 17.14
N ALA A 172 5.11 19.86 16.99
CA ALA A 172 4.40 19.13 18.03
C ALA A 172 5.28 18.94 19.28
N ASN A 173 6.56 18.59 19.11
CA ASN A 173 7.49 18.43 20.23
C ASN A 173 7.75 19.76 20.97
N ARG A 174 7.96 20.87 20.24
CA ARG A 174 8.16 22.19 20.85
C ARG A 174 6.94 22.67 21.67
N LEU A 175 5.73 22.36 21.22
CA LEU A 175 4.51 22.71 21.94
C LEU A 175 4.33 21.90 23.23
N ARG A 176 4.78 20.64 23.26
CA ARG A 176 4.81 19.81 24.47
C ARG A 176 5.82 20.34 25.49
N GLU A 177 7.05 20.64 25.04
CA GLU A 177 8.09 21.22 25.90
C GLU A 177 7.70 22.58 26.49
N ALA A 178 6.89 23.37 25.79
CA ALA A 178 6.37 24.66 26.28
C ALA A 178 5.20 24.51 27.26
N ARG A 179 4.51 23.37 27.28
CA ARG A 179 3.39 23.07 28.19
C ARG A 179 3.84 22.46 29.51
N ASP A 180 5.01 21.83 29.52
CA ASP A 180 5.62 21.20 30.70
C ASP A 180 6.55 22.14 31.50
N ARG A 181 6.64 23.43 31.11
CA ARG A 181 7.32 24.51 31.85
C ARG A 181 6.31 25.45 32.49
#